data_AF-A0A972MM91-F1
#
_entry.id   AF-A0A972MM91-F1
#
_cell.length_a   1.000
_cell.length_b   1.000
_cell.length_c   1.000
_cell.angle_alpha   90.00
_cell.angle_beta   90.00
_cell.angle_gamma   90.00
#
_symmetry.space_group_name_H-M   'P 1'
#
loop_
_entity.id
_entity.type
_entity.pdbx_description
1 polymer ?
#
loop_
_entity_poly.entity_id
_entity_poly.type
_entity_poly.pdbx_seq_one_letter_code
_entity_poly.pdbx_strand_id
1 'polypeptide(L)'
;MRRYISIIFGLSIVFGSVNISAEDGDLEIKIVDDSAKSGLKQTKIVGCNDHLEKKELTCAKEPDEIILSRLPTSKELDRTDFSAKDDIEKIKAQLKSVIEELSKLKKEREEDKRIIERLSKLVTLISETKSVEKKQEIVKENIENIVKKRLVKKRSRYIPKKIKEIARYDDYVVIEVQRGESLSSYAQYYYNDQNRYYKIYKANRDKISPNMEVIIGDRLIIPLK
;
A
#
# COMPACT_ATOMS: atom_id res chain seq x y z
N MET A 1 -38.31 -69.75 19.02
CA MET A 1 -39.74 -69.71 18.65
C MET A 1 -40.24 -68.28 18.84
N ARG A 2 -40.84 -67.67 17.80
CA ARG A 2 -41.82 -66.54 17.83
C ARG A 2 -41.32 -65.21 18.47
N ARG A 3 -41.49 -64.00 17.94
CA ARG A 3 -42.33 -63.45 16.87
C ARG A 3 -41.80 -62.06 16.48
N TYR A 4 -42.09 -61.68 15.24
CA TYR A 4 -41.89 -60.40 14.58
C TYR A 4 -42.62 -59.24 15.26
N ILE A 5 -42.04 -58.02 15.20
CA ILE A 5 -42.79 -56.78 14.93
C ILE A 5 -41.99 -55.94 13.94
N SER A 6 -42.53 -55.84 12.73
CA SER A 6 -42.18 -54.85 11.71
C SER A 6 -42.73 -53.49 12.10
N ILE A 7 -41.93 -52.43 11.95
CA ILE A 7 -42.46 -51.08 11.68
C ILE A 7 -41.69 -50.53 10.49
N ILE A 8 -42.37 -50.56 9.34
CA ILE A 8 -42.01 -49.90 8.10
C ILE A 8 -42.51 -48.46 8.25
N PHE A 9 -41.61 -47.48 8.26
CA PHE A 9 -41.95 -46.10 7.90
C PHE A 9 -41.24 -45.78 6.60
N GLY A 10 -42.00 -45.91 5.50
CA GLY A 10 -41.59 -45.43 4.19
C GLY A 10 -41.59 -43.91 4.21
N LEU A 11 -40.46 -43.30 3.86
CA LEU A 11 -40.41 -41.91 3.44
C LEU A 11 -40.00 -41.91 1.97
N SER A 12 -40.99 -41.60 1.13
CA SER A 12 -40.88 -41.57 -0.32
C SER A 12 -39.80 -40.61 -0.78
N ILE A 13 -38.92 -41.12 -1.64
CA ILE A 13 -38.03 -40.33 -2.47
C ILE A 13 -38.89 -39.62 -3.52
N VAL A 14 -39.01 -38.30 -3.44
CA VAL A 14 -39.52 -37.49 -4.55
C VAL A 14 -38.31 -37.03 -5.36
N PHE A 15 -38.01 -37.76 -6.43
CA PHE A 15 -37.20 -37.24 -7.53
C PHE A 15 -38.05 -36.20 -8.27
N GLY A 16 -37.84 -34.92 -7.95
CA GLY A 16 -38.30 -33.82 -8.78
C GLY A 16 -37.43 -33.73 -10.03
N SER A 17 -37.93 -34.25 -11.14
CA SER A 17 -37.42 -34.01 -12.48
C SER A 17 -37.57 -32.52 -12.81
N VAL A 18 -36.47 -31.81 -12.98
CA VAL A 18 -36.49 -30.45 -13.53
C VAL A 18 -36.38 -30.57 -15.04
N ASN A 19 -37.50 -30.39 -15.74
CA ASN A 19 -37.53 -30.15 -17.17
C ASN A 19 -36.96 -28.74 -17.41
N ILE A 20 -35.83 -28.65 -18.11
CA ILE A 20 -35.34 -27.41 -18.70
C ILE A 20 -36.09 -27.24 -20.03
N SER A 21 -37.06 -26.35 -20.04
CA SER A 21 -37.55 -25.72 -21.27
C SER A 21 -37.04 -24.29 -21.28
N ALA A 22 -36.24 -23.97 -22.28
CA ALA A 22 -35.76 -22.63 -22.55
C ALA A 22 -36.89 -21.87 -23.26
N GLU A 23 -37.50 -20.90 -22.58
CA GLU A 23 -38.28 -19.84 -23.22
C GLU A 23 -37.61 -18.51 -22.90
N ASP A 24 -37.27 -17.79 -23.98
CA ASP A 24 -36.85 -16.39 -23.95
C ASP A 24 -37.97 -15.55 -23.35
N GLY A 25 -37.74 -15.05 -22.14
CA GLY A 25 -38.59 -14.09 -21.46
C GLY A 25 -37.71 -13.18 -20.62
N ASP A 26 -37.85 -11.87 -20.82
CA ASP A 26 -37.14 -10.81 -20.12
C ASP A 26 -37.17 -11.03 -18.59
N LEU A 27 -36.06 -11.57 -18.05
CA LEU A 27 -35.87 -11.73 -16.61
C LEU A 27 -35.53 -10.36 -16.01
N GLU A 28 -36.57 -9.63 -15.67
CA GLU A 28 -36.49 -8.47 -14.79
C GLU A 28 -35.94 -8.94 -13.43
N ILE A 29 -34.65 -8.67 -13.18
CA ILE A 29 -34.00 -9.02 -11.91
C ILE A 29 -34.61 -8.13 -10.82
N LYS A 30 -35.63 -8.64 -10.12
CA LYS A 30 -36.10 -8.05 -8.87
C LYS A 30 -35.03 -8.25 -7.81
N ILE A 31 -34.28 -7.19 -7.52
CA ILE A 31 -33.37 -7.15 -6.38
C ILE A 31 -34.24 -7.19 -5.11
N VAL A 32 -34.30 -8.37 -4.48
CA VAL A 32 -34.92 -8.53 -3.16
C VAL A 32 -33.85 -8.23 -2.12
N ASP A 33 -33.95 -7.07 -1.46
CA ASP A 33 -33.08 -6.73 -0.34
C ASP A 33 -33.55 -7.45 0.94
N ASP A 34 -33.02 -8.66 1.15
CA ASP A 34 -33.22 -9.44 2.38
C ASP A 34 -32.21 -9.07 3.48
N SER A 35 -31.43 -7.99 3.33
CA SER A 35 -30.42 -7.58 4.33
C SER A 35 -31.01 -7.36 5.72
N ALA A 36 -32.29 -6.98 5.80
CA ALA A 36 -32.99 -6.78 7.07
C ALA A 36 -33.32 -8.09 7.83
N LYS A 37 -33.27 -9.25 7.18
CA LYS A 37 -33.49 -10.57 7.81
C LYS A 37 -32.21 -11.22 8.32
N SER A 38 -31.05 -10.62 8.03
CA SER A 38 -29.78 -11.09 8.54
C SER A 38 -29.61 -10.66 10.00
N GLY A 39 -29.48 -11.63 10.91
CA GLY A 39 -29.12 -11.39 12.32
C GLY A 39 -27.71 -10.81 12.51
N LEU A 40 -27.00 -10.52 11.42
CA LEU A 40 -25.74 -9.79 11.42
C LEU A 40 -26.01 -8.31 11.74
N LYS A 41 -25.80 -7.93 13.00
CA LYS A 41 -25.63 -6.52 13.35
C LYS A 41 -24.42 -6.00 12.59
N GLN A 42 -24.62 -5.17 11.59
CA GLN A 42 -23.53 -4.39 11.00
C GLN A 42 -22.89 -3.59 12.14
N THR A 43 -21.66 -3.93 12.49
CA THR A 43 -20.82 -3.00 13.23
C THR A 43 -20.67 -1.75 12.38
N LYS A 44 -20.68 -0.59 13.03
CA LYS A 44 -20.64 0.73 12.38
C LYS A 44 -19.72 0.69 11.17
N ILE A 45 -20.29 0.79 9.96
CA ILE A 45 -19.51 0.93 8.74
C ILE A 45 -18.75 2.24 8.89
N VAL A 46 -17.47 2.15 9.20
CA VAL A 46 -16.57 3.30 9.23
C VAL A 46 -16.22 3.59 7.77
N GLY A 47 -17.04 4.41 7.13
CA GLY A 47 -16.64 5.05 5.88
C GLY A 47 -15.44 5.95 6.15
N CYS A 48 -14.41 5.86 5.30
CA CYS A 48 -13.30 6.82 5.31
C CYS A 48 -13.87 8.20 5.01
N ASN A 49 -14.01 9.03 6.04
CA ASN A 49 -14.43 10.41 5.92
C ASN A 49 -13.21 11.32 6.11
N ASP A 50 -12.75 11.92 5.01
CA ASP A 50 -11.55 12.77 4.96
C ASP A 50 -11.74 14.13 5.68
N HIS A 51 -12.78 14.29 6.50
CA HIS A 51 -13.20 15.56 7.10
C HIS A 51 -13.43 15.50 8.62
N LEU A 52 -12.57 14.82 9.38
CA LEU A 52 -12.57 14.98 10.84
C LEU A 52 -11.15 15.16 11.40
N GLU A 53 -10.91 16.36 11.91
CA GLU A 53 -9.76 16.71 12.73
C GLU A 53 -9.75 15.91 14.06
N LYS A 54 -8.53 15.48 14.45
CA LYS A 54 -8.13 15.04 15.81
C LYS A 54 -8.60 13.67 16.31
N LYS A 55 -8.12 12.63 15.63
CA LYS A 55 -7.29 11.55 16.20
C LYS A 55 -6.81 10.75 15.00
N GLU A 56 -5.55 10.88 14.64
CA GLU A 56 -4.93 10.17 13.53
C GLU A 56 -5.04 8.65 13.75
N LEU A 57 -6.12 8.04 13.28
CA LEU A 57 -6.06 6.67 12.77
C LEU A 57 -5.55 6.80 11.35
N THR A 58 -4.23 6.90 11.24
CA THR A 58 -3.52 6.87 9.97
C THR A 58 -3.90 5.59 9.23
N CYS A 59 -4.72 5.68 8.18
CA CYS A 59 -4.86 4.61 7.19
C CYS A 59 -3.60 4.49 6.31
N ALA A 60 -2.42 4.73 6.89
CA ALA A 60 -1.14 4.39 6.29
C ALA A 60 -0.89 2.94 6.66
N LYS A 61 -1.24 2.03 5.73
CA LYS A 61 -0.82 0.63 5.80
C LYS A 61 0.66 0.57 6.13
N GLU A 62 1.04 -0.31 7.05
CA GLU A 62 2.44 -0.47 7.40
C GLU A 62 3.24 -0.90 6.14
N PRO A 63 4.54 -0.56 6.04
CA PRO A 63 5.33 -0.83 4.84
C PRO A 63 5.32 -2.31 4.40
N ASP A 64 5.22 -3.24 5.34
CA ASP A 64 5.06 -4.66 5.09
C ASP A 64 3.66 -5.01 4.56
N GLU A 65 2.59 -4.42 5.07
CA GLU A 65 1.24 -4.58 4.49
C GLU A 65 1.16 -4.08 3.04
N ILE A 66 1.89 -3.00 2.70
CA ILE A 66 1.99 -2.50 1.32
C ILE A 66 2.72 -3.51 0.43
N ILE A 67 3.79 -4.14 0.92
CA ILE A 67 4.55 -5.13 0.15
C ILE A 67 3.75 -6.43 -0.03
N LEU A 68 3.09 -6.89 1.02
CA LEU A 68 2.25 -8.08 0.99
C LEU A 68 1.01 -7.90 0.10
N SER A 69 0.55 -6.66 -0.11
CA SER A 69 -0.53 -6.38 -1.06
C SER A 69 -0.17 -6.65 -2.53
N ARG A 70 1.11 -6.88 -2.85
CA ARG A 70 1.58 -7.27 -4.19
C ARG A 70 1.57 -8.78 -4.40
N LEU A 71 1.21 -9.56 -3.38
CA LEU A 71 1.01 -11.01 -3.52
C LEU A 71 -0.25 -11.29 -4.33
N PRO A 72 -0.30 -12.41 -5.08
CA PRO A 72 -1.49 -12.82 -5.82
C PRO A 72 -2.67 -12.94 -4.86
N THR A 73 -3.79 -12.35 -5.25
CA THR A 73 -5.04 -12.50 -4.50
C THR A 73 -5.66 -13.87 -4.75
N SER A 74 -6.50 -14.37 -3.83
CA SER A 74 -7.21 -15.65 -4.00
C SER A 74 -7.94 -15.72 -5.36
N LYS A 75 -8.56 -14.62 -5.78
CA LYS A 75 -9.30 -14.53 -7.05
C LYS A 75 -8.39 -14.57 -8.29
N GLU A 76 -7.15 -14.11 -8.18
CA GLU A 76 -6.16 -14.23 -9.26
C GLU A 76 -5.64 -15.66 -9.35
N LEU A 77 -5.42 -16.33 -8.22
CA LEU A 77 -5.01 -17.74 -8.17
C LEU A 77 -6.08 -18.65 -8.78
N ASP A 78 -7.37 -18.37 -8.54
CA ASP A 78 -8.48 -19.16 -9.12
C ASP A 78 -8.58 -19.04 -10.65
N ARG A 79 -8.03 -17.95 -11.23
CA ARG A 79 -8.03 -17.69 -12.68
C ARG A 79 -6.72 -18.07 -13.35
N THR A 80 -5.71 -18.40 -12.57
CA THR A 80 -4.37 -18.75 -13.07
C THR A 80 -4.40 -20.20 -13.51
N ASP A 81 -3.96 -20.48 -14.73
CA ASP A 81 -3.74 -21.86 -15.17
C ASP A 81 -2.34 -22.32 -14.74
N PHE A 82 -2.27 -23.13 -13.70
CA PHE A 82 -1.01 -23.69 -13.19
C PHE A 82 -0.36 -24.72 -14.14
N SER A 83 -1.00 -25.06 -15.25
CA SER A 83 -0.39 -25.85 -16.33
C SER A 83 0.24 -24.98 -17.42
N ALA A 84 -0.15 -23.71 -17.52
CA ALA A 84 0.43 -22.74 -18.44
C ALA A 84 1.76 -22.19 -17.89
N LYS A 85 2.84 -22.40 -18.63
CA LYS A 85 4.20 -22.02 -18.23
C LYS A 85 4.34 -20.51 -17.97
N ASP A 86 3.64 -19.69 -18.74
CA ASP A 86 3.74 -18.23 -18.70
C ASP A 86 3.13 -17.64 -17.42
N ASP A 87 2.01 -18.19 -16.95
CA ASP A 87 1.33 -17.77 -15.72
C ASP A 87 2.16 -18.11 -14.47
N ILE A 88 2.77 -19.30 -14.48
CA ILE A 88 3.70 -19.73 -13.42
C ILE A 88 4.94 -18.81 -13.38
N GLU A 89 5.50 -18.46 -14.55
CA GLU A 89 6.63 -17.54 -14.63
C GLU A 89 6.29 -16.14 -14.10
N LYS A 90 5.07 -15.65 -14.37
CA LYS A 90 4.57 -14.37 -13.88
C LYS A 90 4.42 -14.35 -12.35
N ILE A 91 3.82 -15.38 -11.76
CA ILE A 91 3.70 -15.50 -10.29
C ILE A 91 5.08 -15.61 -9.65
N LYS A 92 5.99 -16.40 -10.24
CA LYS A 92 7.37 -16.54 -9.77
C LYS A 92 8.11 -15.20 -9.76
N ALA A 93 7.92 -14.37 -10.79
CA ALA A 93 8.50 -13.04 -10.86
C ALA A 93 7.94 -12.11 -9.77
N GLN A 94 6.62 -12.12 -9.55
CA GLN A 94 5.97 -11.34 -8.49
C GLN A 94 6.47 -11.74 -7.09
N LEU A 95 6.52 -13.05 -6.80
CA LEU A 95 7.04 -13.57 -5.53
C LEU A 95 8.50 -13.18 -5.32
N LYS A 96 9.35 -13.31 -6.36
CA LYS A 96 10.76 -12.90 -6.28
C LYS A 96 10.90 -11.41 -5.94
N SER A 97 10.11 -10.55 -6.57
CA SER A 97 10.09 -9.11 -6.27
C SER A 97 9.69 -8.83 -4.82
N VAL A 98 8.66 -9.50 -4.31
CA VAL A 98 8.19 -9.34 -2.92
C VAL A 98 9.26 -9.81 -1.93
N ILE A 99 9.88 -10.97 -2.18
CA ILE A 99 10.95 -11.53 -1.34
C ILE A 99 12.14 -10.57 -1.28
N GLU A 100 12.54 -9.99 -2.41
CA GLU A 100 13.65 -9.04 -2.45
C GLU A 100 13.37 -7.80 -1.61
N GLU A 101 12.16 -7.24 -1.73
CA GLU A 101 11.73 -6.06 -0.97
C GLU A 101 11.62 -6.34 0.55
N LEU A 102 11.07 -7.50 0.92
CA LEU A 102 11.03 -7.95 2.33
C LEU A 102 12.43 -8.18 2.90
N SER A 103 13.35 -8.75 2.10
CA SER A 103 14.73 -8.96 2.53
C SER A 103 15.44 -7.63 2.81
N LYS A 104 15.14 -6.60 2.02
CA LYS A 104 15.64 -5.25 2.21
C LYS A 104 15.07 -4.63 3.48
N LEU A 105 13.75 -4.68 3.68
CA LEU A 105 13.12 -4.20 4.91
C LEU A 105 13.67 -4.89 6.16
N LYS A 106 13.90 -6.20 6.11
CA LYS A 106 14.49 -6.94 7.23
C LYS A 106 15.89 -6.43 7.59
N LYS A 107 16.75 -6.17 6.59
CA LYS A 107 18.08 -5.58 6.81
C LYS A 107 17.98 -4.19 7.44
N GLU A 108 17.01 -3.38 7.01
CA GLU A 108 16.77 -2.06 7.61
C GLU A 108 16.32 -2.14 9.07
N ARG A 109 15.38 -3.03 9.37
CA ARG A 109 14.91 -3.30 10.75
C ARG A 109 16.07 -3.73 11.66
N GLU A 110 16.99 -4.54 11.16
CA GLU A 110 18.18 -4.97 11.91
C GLU A 110 19.22 -3.86 12.11
N GLU A 111 19.34 -2.93 11.17
CA GLU A 111 20.15 -1.72 11.36
C GLU A 111 19.54 -0.79 12.40
N ASP A 112 18.23 -0.57 12.38
CA ASP A 112 17.57 0.25 13.38
C ASP A 112 17.66 -0.37 14.78
N LYS A 113 17.56 -1.69 14.90
CA LYS A 113 17.82 -2.41 16.17
C LYS A 113 19.23 -2.15 16.70
N ARG A 114 20.25 -2.22 15.84
CA ARG A 114 21.64 -1.91 16.22
C ARG A 114 21.83 -0.44 16.63
N ILE A 115 21.10 0.48 16.01
CA ILE A 115 21.11 1.90 16.42
C ILE A 115 20.48 2.06 17.81
N ILE A 116 19.34 1.41 18.06
CA ILE A 116 18.67 1.42 19.37
C ILE A 116 19.63 0.92 20.46
N GLU A 117 20.33 -0.19 20.22
CA GLU A 117 21.31 -0.74 21.17
C GLU A 117 22.46 0.24 21.46
N ARG A 118 23.00 0.90 20.42
CA ARG A 118 24.03 1.94 20.58
C ARG A 118 23.53 3.13 21.37
N LEU A 119 22.32 3.61 21.08
CA LEU A 119 21.70 4.70 21.80
C LEU A 119 21.45 4.32 23.27
N SER A 120 20.99 3.10 23.53
CA SER A 120 20.83 2.57 24.89
C SER A 120 22.15 2.58 25.66
N LYS A 121 23.24 2.12 25.05
CA LYS A 121 24.59 2.17 25.65
C LYS A 121 25.03 3.60 25.93
N LEU A 122 24.79 4.54 25.01
CA LEU A 122 25.10 5.95 25.21
C LEU A 122 24.33 6.56 26.39
N VAL A 123 23.05 6.24 26.53
CA VAL A 123 22.23 6.68 27.68
C VAL A 123 22.86 6.21 28.99
N THR A 124 23.28 4.94 29.07
CA THR A 124 23.98 4.40 30.24
C THR A 124 25.29 5.15 30.51
N LEU A 125 26.14 5.34 29.50
CA LEU A 125 27.42 6.06 29.64
C LEU A 125 27.23 7.52 30.12
N ILE A 126 26.23 8.21 29.61
CA ILE A 126 25.91 9.60 30.01
C ILE A 126 25.41 9.64 31.46
N SER A 127 24.67 8.61 31.90
CA SER A 127 24.18 8.52 33.27
C SER A 127 25.30 8.32 34.29
N GLU A 128 26.32 7.53 33.95
CA GLU A 128 27.48 7.22 34.80
C GLU A 128 28.54 8.34 34.81
N THR A 129 28.59 9.13 33.73
CA THR A 129 29.54 10.25 33.62
C THR A 129 29.15 11.36 34.60
N LYS A 130 30.12 11.94 35.33
CA LYS A 130 29.87 13.00 36.33
C LYS A 130 30.01 14.44 35.79
N SER A 131 30.97 14.70 34.89
CA SER A 131 31.20 16.03 34.31
C SER A 131 30.20 16.33 33.18
N VAL A 132 29.65 17.54 33.18
CA VAL A 132 28.66 18.00 32.20
C VAL A 132 29.32 18.24 30.84
N GLU A 133 30.54 18.75 30.81
CA GLU A 133 31.29 18.99 29.57
C GLU A 133 31.56 17.67 28.83
N LYS A 134 31.97 16.63 29.56
CA LYS A 134 32.20 15.29 29.00
C LYS A 134 30.93 14.65 28.46
N LYS A 135 29.77 14.86 29.10
CA LYS A 135 28.47 14.42 28.56
C LYS A 135 28.16 15.09 27.24
N GLN A 136 28.37 16.40 27.13
CA GLN A 136 28.08 17.15 25.91
C GLN A 136 28.96 16.70 24.74
N GLU A 137 30.23 16.41 24.99
CA GLU A 137 31.17 15.91 23.97
C GLU A 137 30.77 14.52 23.46
N ILE A 138 30.52 13.58 24.38
CA ILE A 138 30.07 12.21 24.06
C ILE A 138 28.77 12.23 23.23
N VAL A 139 27.83 13.10 23.61
CA VAL A 139 26.54 13.25 22.91
C VAL A 139 26.74 13.82 21.50
N LYS A 140 27.49 14.92 21.35
CA LYS A 140 27.67 15.57 20.05
C LYS A 140 28.34 14.65 19.04
N GLU A 141 29.44 14.01 19.40
CA GLU A 141 30.21 13.16 18.48
C GLU A 141 29.39 11.94 18.02
N ASN A 142 28.71 11.26 18.95
CA ASN A 142 27.99 10.04 18.63
C ASN A 142 26.66 10.31 17.90
N ILE A 143 25.93 11.35 18.28
CA ILE A 143 24.67 11.72 17.62
C ILE A 143 24.95 12.26 16.22
N GLU A 144 25.96 13.11 16.03
CA GLU A 144 26.29 13.63 14.70
C GLU A 144 26.58 12.52 13.70
N ASN A 145 27.34 11.48 14.10
CA ASN A 145 27.66 10.36 13.24
C ASN A 145 26.42 9.51 12.89
N ILE A 146 25.51 9.31 13.83
CA ILE A 146 24.22 8.61 13.60
C ILE A 146 23.33 9.43 12.64
N VAL A 147 23.24 10.75 12.86
CA VAL A 147 22.44 11.66 12.04
C VAL A 147 23.00 11.76 10.62
N LYS A 148 24.31 11.98 10.45
CA LYS A 148 24.98 12.02 9.14
C LYS A 148 24.72 10.72 8.36
N LYS A 149 24.89 9.55 8.99
CA LYS A 149 24.64 8.25 8.34
C LYS A 149 23.17 8.06 7.93
N ARG A 150 22.21 8.50 8.75
CA ARG A 150 20.78 8.44 8.42
C ARG A 150 20.38 9.41 7.32
N LEU A 151 20.95 10.62 7.28
CA LEU A 151 20.68 11.61 6.24
C LEU A 151 21.16 11.14 4.87
N VAL A 152 22.36 10.55 4.79
CA VAL A 152 22.87 9.91 3.56
C VAL A 152 21.94 8.78 3.11
N LYS A 153 21.50 7.92 4.05
CA LYS A 153 20.56 6.84 3.76
C LYS A 153 19.14 7.33 3.40
N LYS A 154 18.70 8.51 3.87
CA LYS A 154 17.41 9.11 3.48
C LYS A 154 17.48 9.66 2.06
N ARG A 155 18.60 10.30 1.70
CA ARG A 155 18.85 10.76 0.32
C ARG A 155 18.91 9.60 -0.68
N SER A 156 19.47 8.45 -0.30
CA SER A 156 19.50 7.24 -1.15
C SER A 156 18.22 6.39 -1.11
N ARG A 157 17.36 6.57 -0.10
CA ARG A 157 16.03 5.93 0.01
C ARG A 157 14.95 6.61 -0.81
N TYR A 158 15.20 7.80 -1.35
CA TYR A 158 14.39 8.31 -2.45
C TYR A 158 14.71 7.49 -3.68
N ILE A 159 14.13 6.29 -3.75
CA ILE A 159 13.94 5.57 -5.00
C ILE A 159 12.81 6.35 -5.64
N PRO A 160 13.04 7.19 -6.66
CA PRO A 160 11.93 7.76 -7.39
C PRO A 160 11.13 6.57 -7.89
N LYS A 161 9.93 6.38 -7.33
CA LYS A 161 8.92 5.52 -7.96
C LYS A 161 8.85 6.00 -9.41
N LYS A 162 8.87 5.08 -10.38
CA LYS A 162 8.86 5.46 -11.78
C LYS A 162 7.67 6.41 -12.00
N ILE A 163 7.96 7.67 -12.30
CA ILE A 163 6.93 8.68 -12.51
C ILE A 163 6.06 8.19 -13.66
N LYS A 164 4.75 8.25 -13.46
CA LYS A 164 3.78 7.80 -14.45
C LYS A 164 3.65 8.86 -15.54
N GLU A 165 4.56 8.82 -16.50
CA GLU A 165 4.46 9.62 -17.74
C GLU A 165 3.30 9.10 -18.60
N ILE A 166 2.35 9.98 -18.88
CA ILE A 166 1.21 9.70 -19.75
C ILE A 166 1.56 10.02 -21.20
N ALA A 167 2.23 11.15 -21.42
CA ALA A 167 2.65 11.59 -22.74
C ALA A 167 3.92 12.45 -22.65
N ARG A 168 4.72 12.43 -23.70
CA ARG A 168 5.96 13.20 -23.81
C ARG A 168 5.96 13.97 -25.12
N TYR A 169 6.25 15.26 -25.04
CA TYR A 169 6.38 16.18 -26.14
C TYR A 169 7.77 16.84 -26.10
N ASP A 170 8.12 17.60 -27.13
CA ASP A 170 9.44 18.22 -27.28
C ASP A 170 9.71 19.34 -26.24
N ASP A 171 8.66 19.93 -25.70
CA ASP A 171 8.68 21.08 -24.82
C ASP A 171 8.08 20.81 -23.43
N TYR A 172 7.27 19.75 -23.27
CA TYR A 172 6.74 19.34 -21.96
C TYR A 172 6.44 17.84 -21.86
N VAL A 173 6.27 17.36 -20.62
CA VAL A 173 5.81 16.00 -20.30
C VAL A 173 4.51 16.10 -19.51
N VAL A 174 3.57 15.19 -19.79
CA VAL A 174 2.35 15.04 -19.00
C VAL A 174 2.51 13.85 -18.08
N ILE A 175 2.37 14.07 -16.78
CA ILE A 175 2.48 13.05 -15.74
C ILE A 175 1.17 12.91 -14.99
N GLU A 176 0.91 11.74 -14.43
CA GLU A 176 -0.20 11.50 -13.52
C GLU A 176 0.32 11.33 -12.09
N VAL A 177 -0.16 12.17 -11.18
CA VAL A 177 0.34 12.23 -9.79
C VAL A 177 0.07 10.93 -9.05
N GLN A 178 1.11 10.33 -8.51
CA GLN A 178 1.03 9.14 -7.67
C GLN A 178 1.21 9.47 -6.19
N ARG A 179 0.75 8.56 -5.34
CA ARG A 179 0.89 8.68 -3.88
C ARG A 179 2.35 8.86 -3.46
N GLY A 180 2.63 9.91 -2.70
CA GLY A 180 3.96 10.21 -2.15
C GLY A 180 4.86 11.06 -3.06
N GLU A 181 4.35 11.52 -4.20
CA GLU A 181 5.05 12.45 -5.09
C GLU A 181 4.75 13.91 -4.71
N SER A 182 5.64 14.82 -5.07
CA SER A 182 5.48 16.26 -4.84
C SER A 182 6.12 17.07 -5.96
N LEU A 183 5.82 18.38 -6.04
CA LEU A 183 6.40 19.25 -7.07
C LEU A 183 7.94 19.27 -7.02
N SER A 184 8.52 19.29 -5.83
CA SER A 184 9.97 19.20 -5.64
C SER A 184 10.52 17.87 -6.12
N SER A 185 9.77 16.80 -5.95
CA SER A 185 10.15 15.46 -6.36
C SER A 185 10.18 15.33 -7.90
N TYR A 186 9.19 15.91 -8.60
CA TYR A 186 9.22 16.02 -10.06
C TYR A 186 10.33 16.95 -10.56
N ALA A 187 10.56 18.09 -9.89
CA ALA A 187 11.62 19.02 -10.26
C ALA A 187 13.01 18.39 -10.13
N GLN A 188 13.24 17.60 -9.08
CA GLN A 188 14.44 16.80 -8.93
C GLN A 188 14.63 15.82 -10.10
N TYR A 189 13.56 15.19 -10.56
CA TYR A 189 13.63 14.18 -11.61
C TYR A 189 13.88 14.79 -12.99
N TYR A 190 13.13 15.83 -13.37
CA TYR A 190 13.19 16.41 -14.71
C TYR A 190 14.25 17.50 -14.88
N TYR A 191 14.59 18.22 -13.80
CA TYR A 191 15.54 19.34 -13.85
C TYR A 191 16.83 19.09 -13.08
N ASN A 192 16.94 17.95 -12.40
CA ASN A 192 18.02 17.68 -11.44
C ASN A 192 18.12 18.74 -10.31
N ASP A 193 17.05 19.50 -10.05
CA ASP A 193 17.01 20.56 -9.05
C ASP A 193 15.61 20.69 -8.44
N GLN A 194 15.49 20.37 -7.15
CA GLN A 194 14.24 20.46 -6.39
C GLN A 194 13.68 21.89 -6.36
N ASN A 195 14.53 22.91 -6.37
CA ASN A 195 14.11 24.31 -6.24
C ASN A 195 13.40 24.84 -7.50
N ARG A 196 13.49 24.10 -8.62
CA ARG A 196 12.79 24.44 -9.86
C ARG A 196 11.33 23.98 -9.88
N TYR A 197 10.78 23.53 -8.74
CA TYR A 197 9.36 23.18 -8.58
C TYR A 197 8.41 24.31 -9.00
N TYR A 198 8.83 25.57 -8.85
CA TYR A 198 8.00 26.73 -9.20
C TYR A 198 7.67 26.81 -10.70
N LYS A 199 8.52 26.25 -11.58
CA LYS A 199 8.22 26.13 -13.01
C LYS A 199 7.00 25.25 -13.27
N ILE A 200 6.94 24.12 -12.54
CA ILE A 200 5.83 23.15 -12.61
C ILE A 200 4.57 23.78 -12.02
N TYR A 201 4.68 24.44 -10.87
CA TYR A 201 3.56 25.16 -10.26
C TYR A 201 2.96 26.19 -11.22
N LYS A 202 3.81 27.01 -11.85
CA LYS A 202 3.36 28.06 -12.78
C LYS A 202 2.59 27.48 -13.99
N ALA A 203 3.00 26.33 -14.50
CA ALA A 203 2.35 25.67 -15.63
C ALA A 203 1.02 24.98 -15.29
N ASN A 204 0.72 24.76 -14.00
CA ASN A 204 -0.46 24.02 -13.53
C ASN A 204 -1.24 24.78 -12.44
N ARG A 205 -1.22 26.12 -12.46
CA ARG A 205 -1.92 26.94 -11.46
C ARG A 205 -3.42 26.71 -11.39
N ASP A 206 -4.00 26.21 -12.48
CA ASP A 206 -5.38 25.81 -12.59
C ASP A 206 -5.71 24.55 -11.77
N LYS A 207 -4.71 23.70 -11.49
CA LYS A 207 -4.88 22.40 -10.81
C LYS A 207 -4.27 22.38 -9.41
N ILE A 208 -3.25 23.19 -9.18
CA ILE A 208 -2.52 23.21 -7.92
C ILE A 208 -2.99 24.38 -7.07
N SER A 209 -3.51 24.07 -5.88
CA SER A 209 -3.93 25.06 -4.90
C SER A 209 -2.76 25.93 -4.41
N PRO A 210 -3.02 27.12 -3.85
CA PRO A 210 -1.96 28.04 -3.38
C PRO A 210 -1.05 27.45 -2.29
N ASN A 211 -1.50 26.41 -1.58
CA ASN A 211 -0.69 25.64 -0.62
C ASN A 211 0.32 24.67 -1.29
N MET A 212 0.37 24.64 -2.63
CA MET A 212 1.30 23.83 -3.43
C MET A 212 1.15 22.31 -3.26
N GLU A 213 -0.03 21.87 -2.82
CA GLU A 213 -0.37 20.46 -2.72
C GLU A 213 -0.81 19.90 -4.08
N VAL A 214 -0.34 18.69 -4.38
CA VAL A 214 -0.74 17.95 -5.59
C VAL A 214 -1.72 16.85 -5.21
N ILE A 215 -2.80 16.73 -5.98
CA ILE A 215 -3.83 15.73 -5.73
C ILE A 215 -3.47 14.46 -6.52
N ILE A 216 -3.62 13.31 -5.87
CA ILE A 216 -3.33 12.01 -6.48
C ILE A 216 -4.28 11.78 -7.67
N GLY A 217 -3.76 11.34 -8.81
CA GLY A 217 -4.50 11.13 -10.05
C GLY A 217 -4.53 12.34 -10.98
N ASP A 218 -4.11 13.52 -10.53
CA ASP A 218 -4.09 14.71 -11.37
C ASP A 218 -3.06 14.60 -12.49
N ARG A 219 -3.41 15.20 -13.63
CA ARG A 219 -2.50 15.31 -14.78
C ARG A 219 -1.78 16.64 -14.76
N LEU A 220 -0.48 16.60 -14.48
CA LEU A 220 0.38 17.78 -14.44
C LEU A 220 1.26 17.87 -15.68
N ILE A 221 1.49 19.10 -16.12
CA ILE A 221 2.39 19.48 -17.20
C ILE A 221 3.75 19.84 -16.61
N ILE A 222 4.81 19.20 -17.09
CA ILE A 222 6.20 19.47 -16.68
C ILE A 222 6.94 20.13 -17.85
N PRO A 223 7.22 21.44 -17.80
CA PRO A 223 7.91 22.15 -18.88
C PRO A 223 9.39 21.76 -18.99
N LEU A 224 9.84 21.22 -20.12
CA LEU A 224 11.24 20.82 -20.32
C LEU A 224 12.15 21.98 -20.74
N LYS A 225 11.58 23.07 -21.28
CA LYS A 225 12.29 24.28 -21.72
C LYS A 225 12.07 25.43 -20.73
#